data_AF-A0A0B6Y5M4-F1
#
_entry.id   AF-A0A0B6Y5M4-F1
#
_cell.length_a   1.000
_cell.length_b   1.000
_cell.length_c   1.000
_cell.angle_alpha   90.00
_cell.angle_beta   90.00
_cell.angle_gamma   90.00
#
_symmetry.space_group_name_H-M   'P 1'
#
loop_
_entity.id
_entity.type
_entity.pdbx_description
1 polymer ?
#
loop_
_entity_poly.entity_id
_entity_poly.type
_entity_poly.pdbx_seq_one_letter_code
_entity_poly.pdbx_strand_id
1 'polypeptide(L)' 'LTSTEALKKRAMYNEAAMQFLKMTSEDSDLTSALFLEQAAHCFLALKNPMVRKYSFHMVLAGHRFNKAGQRRHSLRCYTQ' A
#
# COMPACT_ATOMS: atom_id res chain seq x y z
N LEU A 1 0.23 10.71 -8.01
CA LEU A 1 -0.07 11.06 -6.60
C LEU A 1 -1.28 12.00 -6.47
N THR A 2 -1.33 13.11 -7.22
CA THR A 2 -2.49 14.03 -7.21
C THR A 2 -3.81 13.34 -7.60
N SER A 3 -3.77 12.43 -8.58
CA SER A 3 -4.93 11.62 -8.98
C SER A 3 -5.44 10.72 -7.85
N THR A 4 -4.56 10.02 -7.14
CA THR A 4 -4.91 9.16 -6.01
C THR A 4 -5.49 9.95 -4.84
N GLU A 5 -5.01 11.17 -4.59
CA GLU A 5 -5.56 12.06 -3.57
C GLU A 5 -6.97 12.54 -3.92
N ALA A 6 -7.19 12.93 -5.19
CA ALA A 6 -8.53 13.31 -5.67
C ALA A 6 -9.53 12.15 -5.55
N LEU A 7 -9.12 10.92 -5.88
CA LEU A 7 -9.93 9.72 -5.71
C LEU A 7 -10.27 9.46 -4.24
N LYS A 8 -9.28 9.53 -3.34
CA LYS A 8 -9.50 9.37 -1.89
C LYS A 8 -10.46 10.43 -1.34
N LYS A 9 -10.35 11.70 -1.76
CA LYS A 9 -11.28 12.77 -1.38
C LYS A 9 -12.72 12.51 -1.83
N ARG A 10 -12.91 11.77 -2.91
CA ARG A 10 -14.22 11.33 -3.43
C ARG A 10 -14.68 9.97 -2.87
N ALA A 11 -13.98 9.43 -1.86
CA ALA A 11 -14.21 8.09 -1.29
C ALA A 11 -14.06 6.93 -2.31
N MET A 12 -13.37 7.16 -3.43
CA MET A 12 -13.07 6.16 -4.47
C MET A 12 -11.79 5.38 -4.11
N TYR A 13 -11.83 4.69 -2.96
CA TYR A 13 -10.64 4.03 -2.42
C TYR A 13 -10.20 2.80 -3.23
N ASN A 14 -11.15 2.10 -3.88
CA ASN A 14 -10.80 0.94 -4.70
C ASN A 14 -9.98 1.36 -5.92
N GLU A 15 -10.41 2.42 -6.60
CA GLU A 15 -9.72 2.99 -7.75
C GLU A 15 -8.34 3.56 -7.35
N ALA A 16 -8.27 4.24 -6.20
CA ALA A 16 -7.00 4.72 -5.66
C ALA A 16 -6.03 3.56 -5.37
N ALA A 17 -6.51 2.48 -4.73
CA ALA A 17 -5.71 1.28 -4.50
C ALA A 17 -5.18 0.69 -5.81
N MET A 18 -6.02 0.56 -6.83
CA MET A 18 -5.61 0.03 -8.13
C MET A 18 -4.57 0.91 -8.82
N GLN A 19 -4.63 2.24 -8.66
CA GLN A 19 -3.59 3.13 -9.17
C GLN A 19 -2.26 2.93 -8.44
N PHE A 20 -2.26 2.80 -7.11
CA PHE A 20 -1.04 2.50 -6.36
C PHE A 20 -0.40 1.17 -6.79
N LEU A 21 -1.22 0.12 -6.94
CA LEU A 21 -0.72 -1.19 -7.38
C LEU A 21 -0.11 -1.15 -8.79
N LYS A 22 -0.65 -0.33 -9.70
CA LYS A 22 -0.06 -0.14 -11.04
C LYS A 22 1.29 0.59 -11.02
N MET A 23 1.57 1.36 -9.98
CA MET A 23 2.82 2.11 -9.85
C MET A 23 3.94 1.30 -9.18
N THR A 24 3.68 0.08 -8.70
CA THR A 24 4.73 -0.79 -8.16
C THR A 24 5.60 -1.34 -9.29
N SER A 25 6.93 -1.24 -9.15
CA SER A 25 7.91 -1.83 -10.07
C SER A 25 8.93 -2.69 -9.31
N GLU A 26 9.61 -3.60 -10.01
CA GLU A 26 10.66 -4.42 -9.40
C GLU A 26 11.96 -3.64 -9.20
N ASP A 27 12.17 -2.59 -9.99
CA ASP A 27 13.40 -1.78 -10.01
C ASP A 27 13.56 -0.88 -8.77
N SER A 28 12.47 -0.62 -8.03
CA SER A 28 12.48 0.26 -6.86
C SER A 28 11.74 -0.36 -5.67
N ASP A 29 12.47 -1.13 -4.86
CA ASP A 29 11.90 -1.78 -3.67
C ASP A 29 11.29 -0.76 -2.69
N LEU A 30 11.93 0.38 -2.45
CA LEU A 30 11.43 1.39 -1.51
C LEU A 30 10.11 2.03 -2.00
N THR A 31 10.06 2.43 -3.27
CA THR A 31 8.89 3.08 -3.86
C THR A 31 7.72 2.10 -3.94
N SER A 32 8.00 0.87 -4.36
CA SER A 32 7.00 -0.19 -4.40
C SER A 32 6.45 -0.54 -3.02
N ALA A 33 7.29 -0.54 -1.98
CA ALA A 33 6.85 -0.74 -0.60
C ALA A 33 5.85 0.34 -0.16
N LEU A 34 6.15 1.62 -0.45
CA LEU A 34 5.26 2.74 -0.13
C LEU A 34 3.92 2.63 -0.85
N PHE A 35 3.91 2.28 -2.13
CA PHE A 35 2.65 2.11 -2.88
C PHE A 35 1.84 0.91 -2.40
N LEU A 36 2.48 -0.19 -2.03
CA LEU A 36 1.81 -1.34 -1.42
C LEU A 36 1.17 -0.97 -0.07
N GLU A 37 1.88 -0.22 0.79
CA GLU A 37 1.34 0.27 2.07
C GLU A 37 0.15 1.21 1.84
N GLN A 38 0.24 2.14 0.88
CA GLN A 38 -0.88 3.03 0.55
C GLN A 38 -2.08 2.30 -0.07
N ALA A 39 -1.85 1.30 -0.92
CA ALA A 39 -2.91 0.45 -1.46
C ALA A 39 -3.61 -0.34 -0.35
N ALA A 40 -2.84 -0.89 0.60
CA ALA A 40 -3.38 -1.59 1.76
C ALA A 40 -4.34 -0.67 2.54
N HIS A 41 -3.90 0.54 2.90
CA HIS A 41 -4.74 1.48 3.63
C HIS A 41 -6.02 1.88 2.86
N CYS A 42 -5.98 1.92 1.52
CA CYS A 42 -7.19 2.14 0.74
C CYS A 42 -8.19 0.97 0.89
N PHE A 43 -7.73 -0.29 0.96
CA PHE A 43 -8.60 -1.43 1.21
C PHE A 43 -9.24 -1.42 2.61
N LEU A 44 -8.55 -0.84 3.60
CA LEU A 44 -9.08 -0.67 4.95
C LEU A 44 -10.10 0.48 5.03
N ALA A 45 -9.93 1.53 4.20
CA ALA A 45 -10.80 2.72 4.17
C ALA A 45 -12.10 2.55 3.37
N LEU A 46 -12.30 1.41 2.69
CA LEU A 46 -13.55 1.10 1.99
C LEU A 46 -14.73 1.01 2.98
N LYS A 47 -15.95 1.32 2.49
CA LYS A 47 -17.19 1.20 3.28
C LYS A 47 -17.33 -0.19 3.94
N ASN A 48 -16.94 -1.23 3.21
CA ASN A 48 -16.78 -2.59 3.72
C ASN A 48 -15.28 -2.92 3.69
N PRO A 49 -14.56 -2.81 4.83
CA PRO A 49 -13.12 -3.00 4.86
C PRO A 49 -12.70 -4.39 4.37
N MET A 50 -11.70 -4.43 3.49
CA MET A 50 -11.16 -5.68 2.94
C MET A 50 -9.91 -6.11 3.72
N VAL A 51 -10.08 -6.55 4.97
CA VAL A 51 -8.99 -6.85 5.92
C VAL A 51 -7.98 -7.88 5.39
N ARG A 52 -8.45 -8.89 4.66
CA ARG A 52 -7.54 -9.88 4.02
C ARG A 52 -6.64 -9.25 2.96
N LYS A 53 -7.19 -8.35 2.12
CA LYS A 53 -6.38 -7.63 1.12
C LYS A 53 -5.43 -6.65 1.81
N TYR A 54 -5.87 -5.94 2.84
CA TYR A 54 -5.01 -5.10 3.65
C TYR A 54 -3.78 -5.87 4.15
N SER A 55 -4.01 -6.96 4.90
CA SER A 55 -2.94 -7.75 5.52
C SER A 55 -1.96 -8.30 4.49
N PHE A 56 -2.47 -8.82 3.37
CA PHE A 56 -1.62 -9.33 2.29
C PHE A 56 -0.69 -8.26 1.70
N HIS A 57 -1.21 -7.06 1.45
CA HIS A 57 -0.40 -5.97 0.89
C HIS A 57 0.55 -5.36 1.92
N MET A 58 0.20 -5.34 3.20
CA MET A 58 1.11 -4.95 4.30
C MET A 58 2.31 -5.90 4.40
N VAL A 59 2.09 -7.22 4.30
CA VAL A 59 3.20 -8.20 4.30
C VAL A 59 4.11 -8.00 3.09
N LEU A 60 3.55 -7.74 1.90
CA LEU A 60 4.35 -7.45 0.70
C LEU A 60 5.13 -6.13 0.83
N ALA A 61 4.51 -5.08 1.38
CA ALA A 61 5.18 -3.82 1.68
C ALA A 61 6.35 -4.05 2.65
N GLY A 62 6.12 -4.82 3.72
CA GLY A 62 7.15 -5.18 4.69
C GLY A 62 8.33 -5.92 4.08
N HIS A 63 8.07 -6.86 3.15
CA HIS A 63 9.11 -7.56 2.41
C HIS A 63 9.95 -6.61 1.54
N ARG A 64 9.29 -5.72 0.79
CA ARG A 64 9.95 -4.73 -0.07
C ARG A 64 10.74 -3.70 0.76
N PHE A 65 10.21 -3.24 1.90
CA PHE A 65 10.95 -2.39 2.84
C PHE A 65 12.22 -3.08 3.35
N ASN A 66 12.15 -4.37 3.68
CA ASN A 66 13.33 -5.12 4.12
C ASN A 66 14.39 -5.20 3.01
N LYS A 67 14.00 -5.49 1.76
CA LYS A 67 14.91 -5.47 0.60
C LYS A 67 15.56 -4.10 0.38
N ALA A 68 14.82 -3.02 0.64
CA ALA A 68 15.33 -1.64 0.58
C ALA A 68 16.15 -1.21 1.82
N GLY A 69 16.47 -2.12 2.74
CA GLY A 69 17.23 -1.81 3.97
C GLY A 69 16.42 -1.11 5.08
N GLN A 70 15.12 -0.89 4.89
CA GLN A 70 14.24 -0.17 5.83
C GLN A 70 13.63 -1.09 6.89
N ARG A 71 14.48 -1.66 7.76
CA ARG A 71 14.07 -2.66 8.78
C ARG A 71 12.96 -2.17 9.72
N ARG A 72 13.00 -0.90 10.14
CA ARG A 72 11.98 -0.31 11.02
C ARG A 72 10.61 -0.28 10.35
N HIS A 73 10.57 0.08 9.08
CA HIS A 73 9.32 0.09 8.30
C HIS A 73 8.83 -1.33 8.02
N SER A 74 9.74 -2.25 7.72
CA SER A 74 9.41 -3.67 7.56
C SER A 74 8.72 -4.25 8.81
N LEU A 75 9.33 -4.06 9.99
CA LEU A 75 8.75 -4.52 11.26
C LEU A 75 7.39 -3.87 11.52
N ARG A 76 7.26 -2.56 11.30
CA ARG A 76 5.98 -1.86 11.45
C ARG A 76 4.89 -2.52 10.61
N CYS A 77 5.17 -2.79 9.33
CA CYS A 77 4.20 -3.43 8.44
C CYS A 77 3.76 -4.82 8.89
N TYR A 78 4.61 -5.57 9.60
CA TYR A 78 4.26 -6.89 10.14
C TYR A 78 3.46 -6.83 11.45
N THR A 79 3.47 -5.68 12.14
CA THR A 79 2.81 -5.48 13.44
C THR A 79 1.47 -4.73 13.35
N GLN A 80 1.14 -4.16 12.19
CA GLN A 80 -0.13 -3.46 11.95
C GLN A 80 -1.24 -4.43 11.60
#